data_AF-A0A5A7VMR7-F1
#
_entry.id   AF-A0A5A7VMR7-F1
#
_cell.length_a   1.000
_cell.length_b   1.000
_cell.length_c   1.000
_cell.angle_alpha   90.00
_cell.angle_beta   90.00
_cell.angle_gamma   90.00
#
_symmetry.space_group_name_H-M   'P 1'
#
loop_
_entity.id
_entity.type
_entity.pdbx_description
1 polymer ?
#
loop_
_entity_poly.entity_id
_entity_poly.type
_entity_poly.pdbx_seq_one_letter_code
_entity_poly.pdbx_strand_id
1 'polypeptide(L)'
;MKTSNIQSVQDRMDFVKENKSARFKAESTKFKSMKKRKLSHTCSRKGYARLAEDMSNGSDQLSNATNDHMVNNVATIPTRSLPPSINNNNTLRKCTLLDWGGIREVVTEGRLSSNNPKVTVHHVPLSLHAVRV
;
A
#
# COMPACT_ATOMS: atom_id res chain seq x y z
N MET A 1 13.07 20.50 -33.64
CA MET A 1 11.76 20.30 -33.00
C MET A 1 11.58 21.37 -31.92
N LYS A 2 10.57 22.23 -32.03
CA LYS A 2 10.26 23.27 -31.02
C LYS A 2 9.38 22.63 -29.96
N THR A 3 9.81 22.60 -28.70
CA THR A 3 8.96 22.19 -27.58
C THR A 3 7.94 23.31 -27.34
N SER A 4 6.65 23.03 -27.54
CA SER A 4 5.56 24.01 -27.42
C SER A 4 5.39 24.61 -26.02
N ASN A 5 6.11 24.09 -25.02
CA ASN A 5 6.03 24.50 -23.62
C ASN A 5 7.04 25.59 -23.20
N ILE A 6 7.87 26.10 -24.12
CA ILE A 6 8.83 27.17 -23.82
C ILE A 6 8.56 28.33 -24.76
N GLN A 7 8.03 29.41 -24.20
CA GLN A 7 7.60 30.60 -24.94
C GLN A 7 8.77 31.32 -25.63
N SER A 8 9.96 31.31 -25.01
CA SER A 8 11.15 31.97 -25.54
C SER A 8 12.46 31.18 -25.34
N VAL A 9 13.39 31.32 -26.29
CA VAL A 9 14.75 30.80 -26.13
C VAL A 9 15.46 31.46 -24.94
N GLN A 10 15.12 32.70 -24.64
CA GLN A 10 15.67 33.44 -23.52
C GLN A 10 15.23 32.85 -22.18
N ASP A 11 13.93 32.55 -22.02
CA ASP A 11 13.39 31.89 -20.82
C ASP A 11 14.09 30.55 -20.56
N ARG A 12 14.43 29.82 -21.62
CA ARG A 12 15.19 28.58 -21.51
C ARG A 12 16.61 28.82 -20.98
N MET A 13 17.29 29.87 -21.46
CA MET A 13 18.64 30.21 -21.02
C MET A 13 18.63 30.67 -19.56
N ASP A 14 17.65 31.48 -19.16
CA ASP A 14 17.49 31.97 -17.80
C ASP A 14 17.15 30.84 -16.84
N PHE A 15 16.24 29.93 -17.22
CA PHE A 15 15.97 28.70 -16.46
C PHE A 15 17.24 27.85 -16.26
N VAL A 16 18.01 27.62 -17.33
CA VAL A 16 19.25 26.84 -17.24
C VAL A 16 20.28 27.52 -16.33
N LYS A 17 20.39 28.85 -16.39
CA LYS A 17 21.26 29.63 -15.52
C LYS A 17 20.84 29.49 -14.05
N GLU A 18 19.55 29.62 -13.76
CA GLU A 18 18.99 29.49 -12.41
C GLU A 18 19.22 28.09 -11.82
N ASN A 19 18.94 27.03 -12.59
CA ASN A 19 19.13 25.63 -12.16
C ASN A 19 20.60 25.21 -12.02
N LYS A 20 21.52 26.02 -12.54
CA LYS A 20 22.97 25.85 -12.37
C LYS A 20 23.54 26.77 -11.28
N SER A 21 22.73 27.66 -10.70
CA SER A 21 23.17 28.56 -9.65
C SER A 21 23.60 27.79 -8.38
N ALA A 22 24.53 28.37 -7.63
CA ALA A 22 25.01 27.80 -6.37
C ALA A 22 23.86 27.60 -5.36
N ARG A 23 22.93 28.56 -5.28
CA ARG A 23 21.73 28.50 -4.43
C ARG A 23 20.88 27.28 -4.76
N PHE A 24 20.53 27.09 -6.04
CA PHE A 24 19.74 25.94 -6.47
C PHE A 24 20.46 24.61 -6.18
N LYS A 25 21.78 24.55 -6.37
CA LYS A 25 22.56 23.35 -6.03
C LYS A 25 22.51 23.04 -4.54
N ALA A 26 22.70 24.03 -3.69
CA ALA A 26 22.61 23.87 -2.24
C ALA A 26 21.21 23.34 -1.84
N GLU A 27 20.15 23.95 -2.37
CA GLU A 27 18.78 23.53 -2.09
C GLU A 27 18.48 22.12 -2.63
N SER A 28 18.88 21.82 -3.85
CA SER A 28 18.74 20.49 -4.45
C SER A 28 19.46 19.40 -3.65
N THR A 29 20.66 19.67 -3.12
CA THR A 29 21.39 18.70 -2.28
C THR A 29 20.65 18.38 -0.99
N LYS A 30 20.02 19.37 -0.35
CA LYS A 30 19.14 19.18 0.81
C LYS A 30 17.96 18.27 0.47
N PHE A 31 17.29 18.49 -0.66
CA PHE A 31 16.18 17.62 -1.09
C PHE A 31 16.63 16.19 -1.42
N LYS A 32 17.79 16.03 -2.08
CA LYS A 32 18.35 14.70 -2.38
C LYS A 32 18.71 13.93 -1.11
N SER A 33 19.28 14.59 -0.09
CA SER A 33 19.62 13.95 1.18
C SER A 33 18.36 13.53 1.95
N MET A 34 17.32 14.35 1.93
CA MET A 34 16.00 13.99 2.48
C MET A 34 15.40 12.78 1.75
N LYS A 35 15.43 12.75 0.42
CA LYS A 35 14.92 11.61 -0.37
C LYS A 35 15.69 10.33 -0.08
N LYS A 36 17.02 10.39 0.03
CA LYS A 36 17.86 9.23 0.36
C LYS A 36 17.51 8.64 1.73
N ARG A 37 17.20 9.49 2.71
CA ARG A 37 16.84 9.06 4.07
C ARG A 37 15.42 8.49 4.17
N LYS A 38 14.48 8.97 3.35
CA LYS A 38 13.10 8.46 3.28
C LYS A 38 12.96 7.16 2.50
N LEU A 39 13.93 6.80 1.67
CA LEU A 39 13.99 5.46 1.10
C LEU A 39 14.39 4.49 2.20
N SER A 40 13.41 3.77 2.75
CA SER A 40 13.69 2.62 3.60
C SER A 40 14.65 1.69 2.87
N HIS A 41 15.67 1.20 3.57
CA HIS A 41 16.67 0.27 3.06
C HIS A 41 16.08 -1.06 2.55
N THR A 42 14.76 -1.23 2.67
CA THR A 42 13.91 -2.32 2.17
C THR A 42 13.56 -2.19 0.68
N CYS A 43 13.61 -0.99 0.09
CA CYS A 43 13.31 -0.75 -1.33
C CYS A 43 14.50 -1.07 -2.27
N SER A 44 15.70 -1.24 -1.70
CA SER A 44 16.87 -1.75 -2.45
C SER A 44 16.69 -3.24 -2.74
N ARG A 45 17.25 -3.73 -3.86
CA ARG A 45 17.32 -5.18 -4.16
C ARG A 45 17.92 -5.99 -2.99
N LYS A 46 18.86 -5.41 -2.24
CA LYS A 46 19.49 -6.01 -1.05
C LYS A 46 18.64 -5.86 0.23
N GLY A 47 17.64 -5.00 0.19
CA GLY A 47 16.65 -4.80 1.24
C GLY A 47 15.60 -5.91 1.27
N TYR A 48 15.07 -6.27 0.11
CA TYR A 48 14.09 -7.35 -0.03
C TYR A 48 14.62 -8.70 0.43
N ALA A 49 15.91 -9.01 0.20
CA ALA A 49 16.53 -10.24 0.68
C ALA A 49 16.51 -10.34 2.22
N ARG A 50 16.90 -9.26 2.91
CA ARG A 50 16.87 -9.19 4.38
C ARG A 50 15.45 -9.29 4.94
N LEU A 51 14.50 -8.62 4.30
CA LEU A 51 13.09 -8.71 4.69
C LEU A 51 12.54 -10.13 4.53
N ALA A 52 12.96 -10.87 3.49
CA ALA A 52 12.58 -12.26 3.32
C ALA A 52 13.17 -13.17 4.42
N GLU A 53 14.43 -12.95 4.82
CA GLU A 53 15.10 -13.65 5.92
C GLU A 53 14.47 -13.32 7.28
N ASP A 54 14.14 -12.06 7.55
CA ASP A 54 13.48 -11.64 8.79
C ASP A 54 12.08 -12.25 8.91
N MET A 55 11.35 -12.36 7.80
CA MET A 55 10.02 -13.00 7.75
C MET A 55 10.10 -14.52 7.95
N SER A 56 11.15 -15.19 7.45
CA SER A 56 11.33 -16.63 7.69
C SER A 56 11.71 -16.90 9.14
N ASN A 57 12.52 -16.04 9.76
CA ASN A 57 13.05 -16.25 11.11
C ASN A 57 12.03 -15.89 12.23
N GLY A 58 10.99 -15.12 11.92
CA GLY A 58 9.93 -14.77 12.88
C GLY A 58 8.86 -15.86 13.09
N SER A 59 8.80 -16.89 12.23
CA SER A 59 7.75 -17.91 12.25
C SER A 59 7.89 -18.91 13.40
N ASP A 60 9.08 -19.03 14.00
CA ASP A 60 9.36 -20.07 15.00
C ASP A 60 8.91 -19.70 16.42
N GLN A 61 8.40 -18.48 16.65
CA GLN A 61 8.00 -18.03 17.99
C GLN A 61 6.48 -17.99 18.26
N LEU A 62 5.61 -18.29 17.28
CA LEU A 62 4.14 -18.16 17.44
C LEU A 62 3.37 -19.50 17.58
N SER A 63 4.05 -20.65 17.57
CA SER A 63 3.39 -21.97 17.62
C SER A 63 3.01 -22.46 19.02
N ASN A 64 3.29 -21.71 20.09
CA ASN A 64 3.12 -22.16 21.47
C ASN A 64 2.06 -21.40 22.29
N ALA A 65 1.00 -20.88 21.65
CA ALA A 65 -0.17 -20.34 22.35
C ALA A 65 -1.43 -21.17 22.00
N THR A 66 -1.82 -21.96 23.00
CA THR A 66 -2.77 -23.06 23.05
C THR A 66 -4.19 -22.76 22.55
N ASN A 67 -4.75 -23.82 21.95
CA ASN A 67 -6.16 -24.15 21.79
C ASN A 67 -7.06 -23.63 22.93
N ASP A 68 -8.10 -22.87 22.60
CA ASP A 68 -9.45 -23.19 23.07
C ASP A 68 -10.51 -22.41 22.25
N HIS A 69 -11.65 -23.05 22.05
CA HIS A 69 -12.92 -22.44 21.60
C HIS A 69 -13.16 -22.22 20.08
N MET A 70 -13.66 -23.25 19.40
CA MET A 70 -14.92 -23.15 18.62
C MET A 70 -15.54 -24.53 18.41
N VAL A 71 -16.53 -24.83 19.24
CA VAL A 71 -17.47 -25.96 19.13
C VAL A 71 -18.47 -25.74 17.99
N ASN A 72 -18.65 -26.80 17.19
CA ASN A 72 -19.87 -27.34 16.56
C ASN A 72 -20.77 -26.38 15.74
N ASN A 73 -21.24 -26.73 14.52
CA ASN A 73 -22.20 -27.80 14.28
C ASN A 73 -22.16 -28.29 12.82
N VAL A 74 -22.23 -29.61 12.68
CA VAL A 74 -22.51 -30.38 11.46
C VAL A 74 -24.01 -30.35 11.14
N ALA A 75 -24.37 -30.11 9.87
CA ALA A 75 -25.64 -30.56 9.28
C ALA A 75 -25.50 -30.74 7.75
N THR A 76 -26.32 -31.65 7.21
CA THR A 76 -26.10 -32.50 6.03
C THR A 76 -26.63 -31.92 4.69
N ILE A 77 -26.06 -32.44 3.59
CA ILE A 77 -26.15 -32.19 2.10
C ILE A 77 -27.60 -32.33 1.52
N PRO A 78 -28.10 -31.70 0.38
CA PRO A 78 -27.58 -31.81 -1.00
C PRO A 78 -27.75 -30.66 -2.04
N THR A 79 -26.95 -30.82 -3.11
CA THR A 79 -26.84 -30.14 -4.43
C THR A 79 -28.09 -29.47 -5.03
N ARG A 80 -27.96 -28.22 -5.54
CA ARG A 80 -28.14 -27.77 -6.94
C ARG A 80 -28.50 -26.27 -7.04
N SER A 81 -27.66 -25.54 -7.79
CA SER A 81 -27.86 -24.23 -8.45
C SER A 81 -28.74 -23.17 -7.76
N LEU A 82 -28.13 -22.06 -7.33
CA LEU A 82 -28.63 -20.67 -7.38
C LEU A 82 -27.48 -19.73 -6.91
N PRO A 83 -27.49 -18.44 -7.30
CA PRO A 83 -26.30 -17.57 -7.35
C PRO A 83 -25.66 -17.39 -5.97
N PRO A 84 -24.37 -16.99 -5.89
CA PRO A 84 -23.70 -16.80 -4.60
C PRO A 84 -24.56 -15.90 -3.73
N SER A 85 -25.10 -16.47 -2.65
CA SER A 85 -25.93 -15.74 -1.72
C SER A 85 -25.10 -14.58 -1.21
N ILE A 86 -25.63 -13.38 -1.42
CA ILE A 86 -25.20 -12.20 -0.70
C ILE A 86 -25.33 -12.58 0.76
N ASN A 87 -24.21 -12.90 1.41
CA ASN A 87 -24.23 -13.04 2.85
C ASN A 87 -24.67 -11.67 3.39
N ASN A 88 -25.82 -11.70 4.02
CA ASN A 88 -26.57 -10.60 4.58
C ASN A 88 -25.99 -10.18 5.93
N ASN A 89 -24.72 -10.53 6.19
CA ASN A 89 -23.88 -9.96 7.23
C ASN A 89 -23.17 -8.70 6.70
N ASN A 90 -23.28 -8.42 5.39
CA ASN A 90 -22.77 -7.24 4.70
C ASN A 90 -23.61 -5.98 4.96
N THR A 91 -23.85 -5.65 6.22
CA THR A 91 -24.01 -4.25 6.62
C THR A 91 -22.64 -3.59 6.55
N LEU A 92 -22.03 -3.60 5.35
CA LEU A 92 -21.01 -2.72 4.82
C LEU A 92 -20.15 -2.02 5.86
N ARG A 93 -19.09 -2.70 6.32
CA ARG A 93 -18.01 -2.07 7.09
C ARG A 93 -17.51 -0.87 6.28
N LYS A 94 -18.02 0.32 6.60
CA LYS A 94 -17.55 1.58 6.01
C LYS A 94 -16.11 1.77 6.44
N CYS A 95 -15.26 2.18 5.50
CA CYS A 95 -13.90 2.59 5.81
C CYS A 95 -13.76 4.08 5.52
N THR A 96 -13.00 4.78 6.34
CA THR A 96 -12.68 6.19 6.14
C THR A 96 -11.22 6.32 5.73
N LEU A 97 -10.97 7.04 4.63
CA LEU A 97 -9.61 7.43 4.25
C LEU A 97 -9.26 8.70 5.00
N LEU A 98 -8.17 8.67 5.77
CA LEU A 98 -7.71 9.83 6.53
C LEU A 98 -6.59 10.57 5.79
N ASP A 99 -6.55 11.89 5.94
CA ASP A 99 -5.42 12.69 5.46
C ASP A 99 -4.13 12.34 6.23
N TRP A 100 -3.05 12.17 5.47
CA TRP A 100 -1.74 11.80 6.01
C TRP A 100 -1.00 12.99 6.63
N GLY A 101 -1.48 14.23 6.44
CA GLY A 101 -0.95 15.46 7.02
C GLY A 101 -1.08 15.59 8.54
N GLY A 102 -1.60 14.57 9.22
CA GLY A 102 -1.65 14.47 10.68
C GLY A 102 -2.90 15.08 11.33
N ILE A 103 -3.78 15.69 10.54
CA ILE A 103 -5.02 16.32 11.02
C ILE A 103 -6.14 15.27 11.22
N ARG A 104 -5.92 14.01 10.79
CA ARG A 104 -6.90 12.90 10.86
C ARG A 104 -8.27 13.27 10.27
N GLU A 105 -8.27 14.18 9.30
CA GLU A 105 -9.47 14.58 8.57
C GLU A 105 -9.92 13.44 7.65
N VAL A 106 -11.23 13.19 7.57
CA VAL A 106 -11.80 12.18 6.68
C VAL A 106 -11.85 12.75 5.27
N VAL A 107 -11.06 12.18 4.37
CA VAL A 107 -10.96 12.59 2.97
C VAL A 107 -12.03 11.91 2.13
N THR A 108 -12.32 10.62 2.39
CA THR A 108 -13.36 9.87 1.67
C THR A 108 -13.94 8.73 2.53
N GLU A 109 -15.19 8.34 2.26
CA GLU A 109 -15.80 7.10 2.76
C GLU A 109 -15.83 6.03 1.66
N GLY A 110 -15.47 4.81 2.02
CA GLY A 110 -15.46 3.63 1.14
C GLY A 110 -16.21 2.45 1.75
N ARG A 111 -16.29 1.36 0.97
CA ARG A 111 -17.03 0.15 1.32
C ARG A 111 -16.11 -1.05 1.13
N LEU A 112 -16.17 -1.99 2.07
CA LEU A 112 -15.40 -3.22 1.97
C LEU A 112 -15.93 -4.15 0.89
N SER A 113 -15.06 -4.58 -0.03
CA SER A 113 -15.39 -5.48 -1.15
C SER A 113 -15.21 -6.96 -0.81
N SER A 114 -14.12 -7.36 -0.13
CA SER A 114 -13.88 -8.77 0.23
C SER A 114 -12.82 -8.95 1.32
N ASN A 115 -13.02 -9.93 2.20
CA ASN A 115 -12.07 -10.37 3.23
C ASN A 115 -11.47 -11.76 2.97
N ASN A 116 -11.70 -12.32 1.78
CA ASN A 116 -11.23 -13.66 1.47
C ASN A 116 -9.74 -13.61 1.07
N PRO A 117 -8.83 -14.31 1.79
CA PRO A 117 -7.39 -14.28 1.52
C PRO A 117 -7.00 -14.84 0.15
N LYS A 118 -7.89 -15.61 -0.50
CA LYS A 118 -7.68 -16.12 -1.86
C LYS A 118 -7.98 -15.08 -2.95
N VAL A 119 -8.64 -13.97 -2.60
CA VAL A 119 -8.90 -12.89 -3.56
C VAL A 119 -7.60 -12.16 -3.84
N THR A 120 -7.32 -11.93 -5.13
CA THR A 120 -6.13 -11.20 -5.56
C THR A 120 -6.46 -9.74 -5.87
N VAL A 121 -5.59 -8.83 -5.46
CA VAL A 121 -5.55 -7.43 -5.92
C VAL A 121 -4.31 -7.29 -6.79
N HIS A 122 -4.48 -6.90 -8.06
CA HIS A 122 -3.38 -6.85 -9.04
C HIS A 122 -2.53 -8.13 -9.10
N HIS A 123 -3.20 -9.30 -9.11
CA HIS A 123 -2.56 -10.63 -9.11
C HIS A 123 -1.74 -10.98 -7.85
N VAL A 124 -1.84 -10.18 -6.79
CA VAL A 124 -1.24 -10.46 -5.48
C VAL A 124 -2.35 -10.93 -4.53
N PRO A 125 -2.25 -12.11 -3.92
CA PRO A 125 -3.25 -12.59 -2.96
C PRO A 125 -3.28 -11.68 -1.72
N LEU A 126 -4.47 -11.49 -1.17
CA LEU A 126 -4.62 -10.81 0.12
C LEU A 126 -3.93 -11.65 1.21
N SER A 127 -3.10 -11.02 2.03
CA SER A 127 -2.48 -11.68 3.18
C SER A 127 -3.52 -12.09 4.21
N LEU A 128 -3.14 -12.93 5.16
CA LEU A 128 -3.98 -13.25 6.31
C LEU A 128 -4.37 -11.94 7.02
N HIS A 129 -5.68 -11.73 7.23
CA HIS A 129 -6.30 -10.50 7.76
C HIS A 129 -6.31 -9.26 6.85
N ALA A 130 -5.83 -9.34 5.61
CA ALA A 130 -5.98 -8.24 4.65
C ALA A 130 -7.40 -8.21 4.08
N VAL A 131 -7.84 -7.00 3.76
CA VAL A 131 -9.19 -6.76 3.28
C VAL A 131 -9.15 -5.84 2.08
N ARG A 132 -9.87 -6.23 1.03
CA ARG A 132 -10.04 -5.43 -0.17
C ARG A 132 -11.18 -4.45 0.07
N VAL A 133 -10.83 -3.18 0.03
CA VAL A 133 -11.75 -2.03 -0.03
C VAL A 133 -12.08 -1.76 -1.49
#